data_AF-A0A961PK10-F1
#
_entry.id   AF-A0A961PK10-F1
#
_cell.length_a   1.000
_cell.length_b   1.000
_cell.length_c   1.000
_cell.angle_alpha   90.00
_cell.angle_beta   90.00
_cell.angle_gamma   90.00
#
_symmetry.space_group_name_H-M   'P 1'
#
loop_
_entity.id
_entity.type
_entity.pdbx_description
1 polymer ?
#
loop_
_entity_poly.entity_id
_entity_poly.type
_entity_poly.pdbx_seq_one_letter_code
_entity_poly.pdbx_strand_id
1 'polypeptide(L)'
;MNFYGRTLPEPGRVAGYGWLIRAFGLQVPLPGRLAMVSERHGRGRTAGWEVFRSEQWPGDRVLDHLLFAIKNEGVDLRVLDCVVLAANRTEIEDGLRGTTGIYARKLWFLWEWLTGEQLDIPDLGKVKYVPLLDAQDYYAIECGEKSSRH
;
A
#
# COMPACT_ATOMS: atom_id res chain seq x y z
N MET A 1 13.78 -6.24 -18.43
CA MET A 1 13.90 -6.49 -16.98
C MET A 1 12.73 -7.34 -16.53
N ASN A 2 12.94 -8.40 -15.75
CA ASN A 2 11.90 -9.34 -15.31
C ASN A 2 11.66 -9.17 -13.80
N PHE A 3 10.40 -9.20 -13.38
CA PHE A 3 9.97 -9.20 -11.98
C PHE A 3 9.19 -10.48 -11.69
N TYR A 4 9.86 -11.48 -11.09
CA TYR A 4 9.25 -12.77 -10.70
C TYR A 4 8.39 -13.41 -11.81
N GLY A 5 8.93 -13.48 -13.03
CA GLY A 5 8.24 -14.03 -14.19
C GLY A 5 7.42 -13.02 -15.01
N ARG A 6 7.20 -11.79 -14.52
CA ARG A 6 6.52 -10.72 -15.26
C ARG A 6 7.51 -9.75 -15.88
N THR A 7 7.52 -9.66 -17.20
CA THR A 7 8.32 -8.66 -17.93
C THR A 7 7.74 -7.27 -17.72
N LEU A 8 8.59 -6.29 -17.40
CA LEU A 8 8.17 -4.89 -17.34
C LEU A 8 7.82 -4.40 -18.76
N PRO A 9 6.74 -3.62 -18.95
CA PRO A 9 6.32 -3.12 -20.25
C PRO A 9 7.33 -2.14 -20.88
N GLU A 10 8.09 -1.42 -20.08
CA GLU A 10 9.14 -0.50 -20.55
C GLU A 10 10.25 -0.31 -19.49
N PRO A 11 11.37 0.37 -19.80
CA PRO A 11 12.41 0.68 -18.82
C PRO A 11 11.86 1.51 -17.66
N GLY A 12 12.21 1.11 -16.44
CA GLY A 12 11.70 1.74 -15.23
C GLY A 12 11.91 0.88 -14.00
N ARG A 13 11.32 1.33 -12.89
CA ARG A 13 11.49 0.77 -11.55
C ARG A 13 10.16 0.34 -10.98
N VAL A 14 10.13 -0.80 -10.29
CA VAL A 14 8.91 -1.31 -9.65
C VAL A 14 8.60 -0.49 -8.40
N ALA A 15 7.32 -0.15 -8.19
CA ALA A 15 6.84 0.64 -7.07
C ALA A 15 5.77 -0.13 -6.27
N GLY A 16 5.31 0.46 -5.16
CA GLY A 16 4.26 -0.09 -4.30
C GLY A 16 4.49 -1.55 -3.87
N TYR A 17 3.49 -2.42 -4.02
CA TYR A 17 3.56 -3.80 -3.52
C TYR A 17 4.70 -4.61 -4.16
N GLY A 18 4.97 -4.42 -5.44
CA GLY A 18 6.08 -5.11 -6.10
C GLY A 18 7.44 -4.72 -5.51
N TRP A 19 7.60 -3.46 -5.10
CA TRP A 19 8.80 -3.02 -4.41
C TRP A 19 8.91 -3.67 -3.03
N LEU A 20 7.83 -3.69 -2.25
CA LEU A 20 7.79 -4.30 -0.92
C LEU A 20 8.11 -5.81 -0.95
N ILE A 21 7.51 -6.53 -1.90
CA ILE A 21 7.78 -7.97 -2.11
C ILE A 21 9.27 -8.20 -2.37
N ARG A 22 9.90 -7.37 -3.20
CA ARG A 22 11.34 -7.49 -3.47
C ARG A 22 12.18 -7.08 -2.28
N ALA A 23 11.86 -5.98 -1.62
CA ALA A 23 12.63 -5.42 -0.51
C ALA A 23 12.74 -6.41 0.66
N PHE A 24 11.66 -7.12 0.96
CA PHE A 24 11.63 -8.10 2.06
C PHE A 24 11.76 -9.57 1.59
N GLY A 25 11.92 -9.82 0.29
CA GLY A 25 12.00 -11.19 -0.25
C GLY A 25 10.74 -12.05 -0.01
N LEU A 26 9.56 -11.41 0.02
CA LEU A 26 8.31 -12.04 0.45
C LEU A 26 7.90 -13.18 -0.49
N GLN A 27 7.48 -14.30 0.11
CA GLN A 27 6.96 -15.47 -0.60
C GLN A 27 5.44 -15.43 -0.64
N VAL A 28 4.90 -14.52 -1.46
CA VAL A 28 3.45 -14.31 -1.61
C VAL A 28 3.01 -14.42 -3.07
N PRO A 29 1.77 -14.87 -3.36
CA PRO A 29 1.21 -14.77 -4.69
C PRO A 29 1.29 -13.32 -5.19
N LEU A 30 1.82 -13.12 -6.39
CA LEU A 30 1.96 -11.77 -6.94
C LEU A 30 0.58 -11.10 -7.07
N PRO A 31 0.44 -9.82 -6.65
CA PRO A 31 -0.76 -9.03 -6.89
C PRO A 31 -1.24 -9.11 -8.34
N GLY A 32 -2.55 -9.04 -8.57
CA GLY A 32 -3.12 -9.11 -9.93
C GLY A 32 -2.60 -7.99 -10.83
N ARG A 33 -2.30 -6.82 -10.24
CA ARG A 33 -1.66 -5.68 -10.90
C ARG A 33 -0.53 -5.17 -10.03
N LEU A 34 0.60 -4.86 -10.66
CA LEU A 34 1.77 -4.26 -10.03
C LEU A 34 1.98 -2.85 -10.55
N ALA A 35 2.51 -1.96 -9.71
CA ALA A 35 2.92 -0.64 -10.15
C ALA A 35 4.39 -0.59 -10.58
N MET A 36 4.67 0.20 -11.61
CA MET A 36 6.01 0.64 -11.94
C MET A 36 6.04 2.12 -12.29
N VAL A 37 7.20 2.73 -12.08
CA VAL A 37 7.53 4.09 -12.50
C VAL A 37 8.44 4.00 -13.70
N SER A 38 7.99 4.56 -14.81
CA SER A 38 8.73 4.59 -16.06
C SER A 38 9.87 5.60 -16.02
N GLU A 39 11.00 5.23 -16.63
CA GLU A 39 12.07 6.19 -16.96
C GLU A 39 11.71 7.03 -18.20
N ARG A 40 10.67 6.64 -18.92
CA ARG A 40 10.09 7.39 -20.03
C ARG A 40 8.91 8.21 -19.52
N HIS A 41 8.57 9.30 -20.20
CA HIS A 41 7.42 10.15 -19.85
C HIS A 41 6.07 9.54 -20.27
N GLY A 42 5.78 8.31 -19.80
CA GLY A 42 4.57 7.56 -20.10
C GLY A 42 3.70 7.31 -18.86
N ARG A 43 2.38 7.40 -19.03
CA ARG A 43 1.39 6.79 -18.12
C ARG A 43 0.62 5.76 -18.91
N GLY A 44 0.38 4.59 -18.35
CA GLY A 44 -0.30 3.53 -19.09
C GLY A 44 -0.71 2.36 -18.20
N ARG A 45 -1.41 1.41 -18.82
CA ARG A 45 -1.84 0.19 -18.17
C ARG A 45 -1.71 -0.98 -19.14
N THR A 46 -1.23 -2.10 -18.63
CA THR A 46 -1.17 -3.38 -19.34
C THR A 46 -1.85 -4.47 -18.51
N ALA A 47 -1.83 -5.72 -18.98
CA ALA A 47 -2.50 -6.84 -18.31
C ALA A 47 -2.05 -7.06 -16.85
N GLY A 48 -0.81 -6.73 -16.49
CA GLY A 48 -0.27 -6.93 -15.15
C GLY A 48 0.42 -5.71 -14.53
N TRP A 49 0.48 -4.59 -15.25
CA TRP A 49 1.20 -3.39 -14.82
C TRP A 49 0.37 -2.13 -14.92
N GLU A 50 0.50 -1.28 -13.92
CA GLU A 50 0.16 0.13 -13.98
C GLU A 50 1.45 0.95 -14.04
N VAL A 51 1.55 1.80 -15.06
CA VAL A 51 2.75 2.56 -15.37
C VAL A 51 2.54 4.02 -15.00
N PHE A 52 3.37 4.50 -14.09
CA PHE A 52 3.40 5.86 -13.56
C PHE A 52 4.60 6.63 -14.12
N ARG A 53 4.51 7.96 -14.06
CA ARG A 53 5.62 8.82 -14.50
C ARG A 53 6.73 8.85 -13.45
N SER A 54 7.96 9.15 -13.89
CA SER A 54 9.16 9.30 -13.06
C SER A 54 8.95 10.10 -11.78
N GLU A 55 8.21 11.21 -11.87
CA GLU A 55 7.97 12.15 -10.76
C GLU A 55 7.03 11.57 -9.69
N GLN A 56 6.38 10.46 -9.99
CA GLN A 56 5.47 9.75 -9.08
C GLN A 56 6.17 8.63 -8.30
N TRP A 57 7.51 8.60 -8.31
CA TRP A 57 8.28 7.72 -7.43
C TRP A 57 7.84 7.96 -5.97
N PRO A 58 7.43 6.92 -5.22
CA PRO A 58 6.86 7.10 -3.89
C PRO A 58 7.85 7.70 -2.88
N GLY A 59 9.14 7.39 -3.04
CA GLY A 59 10.17 7.56 -2.04
C GLY A 59 10.96 6.26 -1.90
N ASP A 60 11.86 6.20 -0.91
CA ASP A 60 12.72 5.03 -0.72
C ASP A 60 12.42 4.29 0.61
N ARG A 61 11.37 4.72 1.33
CA ARG A 61 10.95 4.12 2.61
C ARG A 61 9.81 3.13 2.43
N VAL A 62 9.69 2.20 3.37
CA VAL A 62 8.63 1.18 3.37
C VAL A 62 7.27 1.83 3.45
N LEU A 63 7.13 2.84 4.32
CA LEU A 63 5.88 3.60 4.46
C LEU A 63 5.45 4.24 3.14
N ASP A 64 6.39 4.84 2.40
CA ASP A 64 6.09 5.55 1.15
C ASP A 64 5.47 4.59 0.12
N HIS A 65 6.05 3.39 0.00
CA HIS A 65 5.56 2.34 -0.88
C HIS A 65 4.24 1.72 -0.39
N LEU A 66 4.01 1.57 0.92
CA LEU A 66 2.73 1.12 1.47
C LEU A 66 1.60 2.09 1.16
N LEU A 67 1.81 3.38 1.41
CA LEU A 67 0.81 4.42 1.13
C LEU A 67 0.52 4.52 -0.36
N PHE A 68 1.56 4.41 -1.20
CA PHE A 68 1.40 4.39 -2.65
C PHE A 68 0.62 3.16 -3.12
N ALA A 69 0.92 1.97 -2.59
CA ALA A 69 0.26 0.73 -2.98
C ALA A 69 -1.23 0.77 -2.63
N ILE A 70 -1.57 1.13 -1.39
CA ILE A 70 -2.98 1.24 -0.95
C ILE A 70 -3.75 2.26 -1.80
N LYS A 71 -3.09 3.35 -2.21
CA LYS A 71 -3.70 4.38 -3.05
C LYS A 71 -3.94 3.95 -4.49
N ASN A 72 -2.98 3.27 -5.11
CA ASN A 72 -2.95 3.08 -6.56
C ASN A 72 -3.16 1.63 -7.01
N GLU A 73 -2.77 0.67 -6.19
CA GLU A 73 -2.92 -0.77 -6.44
C GLU A 73 -4.11 -1.36 -5.67
N GLY A 74 -4.57 -0.68 -4.62
CA GLY A 74 -5.64 -1.13 -3.73
C GLY A 74 -5.09 -1.87 -2.50
N VAL A 75 -5.97 -2.53 -1.75
CA VAL A 75 -5.60 -3.30 -0.55
C VAL A 75 -5.34 -4.75 -0.94
N ASP A 76 -4.09 -5.19 -0.84
CA ASP A 76 -3.71 -6.61 -0.95
C ASP A 76 -3.33 -7.16 0.43
N LEU A 77 -4.30 -7.82 1.09
CA LEU A 77 -4.10 -8.36 2.43
C LEU A 77 -2.97 -9.40 2.51
N ARG A 78 -2.68 -10.12 1.41
CA ARG A 78 -1.61 -11.13 1.40
C ARG A 78 -0.25 -10.50 1.51
N VAL A 79 -0.04 -9.38 0.82
CA VAL A 79 1.21 -8.62 0.89
C VAL A 79 1.30 -7.89 2.23
N LEU A 80 0.20 -7.25 2.66
CA LEU A 80 0.17 -6.51 3.93
C LEU A 80 0.46 -7.42 5.12
N ASP A 81 -0.15 -8.60 5.20
CA ASP A 81 0.08 -9.58 6.28
C ASP A 81 1.56 -9.97 6.41
N CYS A 82 2.26 -10.14 5.29
CA CYS A 82 3.69 -10.39 5.31
C CYS A 82 4.52 -9.14 5.65
N VAL A 83 4.11 -7.96 5.18
CA VAL A 83 4.85 -6.71 5.43
C VAL A 83 4.77 -6.30 6.89
N VAL A 84 3.61 -6.41 7.55
CA VAL A 84 3.48 -6.02 8.97
C VAL A 84 4.39 -6.86 9.89
N LEU A 85 4.72 -8.09 9.49
CA LEU A 85 5.64 -8.97 10.20
C LEU A 85 7.12 -8.66 9.93
N ALA A 86 7.45 -8.06 8.79
CA ALA A 86 8.83 -7.86 8.34
C ALA A 86 9.33 -6.41 8.47
N ALA A 87 8.41 -5.44 8.39
CA ALA A 87 8.75 -4.02 8.38
C ALA A 87 9.07 -3.49 9.77
N ASN A 88 9.90 -2.43 9.82
CA ASN A 88 10.23 -1.76 11.07
C ASN A 88 8.99 -0.99 11.58
N ARG A 89 8.42 -1.46 12.68
CA ARG A 89 7.25 -0.84 13.32
C ARG A 89 7.46 0.64 13.66
N THR A 90 8.63 1.03 14.16
CA THR A 90 8.92 2.42 14.55
C THR A 90 8.89 3.36 13.35
N GLU A 91 9.38 2.92 12.17
CA GLU A 91 9.28 3.72 10.93
C GLU A 91 7.82 4.05 10.58
N ILE A 92 6.94 3.06 10.76
CA ILE A 92 5.52 3.17 10.45
C ILE A 92 4.83 4.06 11.47
N GLU A 93 5.10 3.88 12.76
CA GLU A 93 4.59 4.72 13.84
C GLU A 93 4.94 6.18 13.62
N ASP A 94 6.23 6.47 13.40
CA ASP A 94 6.72 7.83 13.21
C ASP A 94 6.13 8.49 11.97
N GLY A 95 6.02 7.76 10.86
CA GLY A 95 5.52 8.34 9.63
C GLY A 95 3.99 8.46 9.56
N LEU A 96 3.24 7.71 10.37
CA LEU A 96 1.78 7.85 10.50
C LEU A 96 1.37 8.87 11.57
N ARG A 97 2.25 9.19 12.52
CA ARG A 97 1.97 10.12 13.62
C ARG A 97 1.47 11.47 13.11
N GLY A 98 0.28 11.87 13.56
CA GLY A 98 -0.33 13.16 13.22
C GLY A 98 -0.85 13.28 11.78
N THR A 99 -0.83 12.20 10.98
CA THR A 99 -1.33 12.21 9.61
C THR A 99 -2.85 12.05 9.56
N THR A 100 -3.55 12.85 8.76
CA THR A 100 -5.02 12.78 8.60
C THR A 100 -5.45 12.27 7.22
N GLY A 101 -4.47 11.97 6.35
CA GLY A 101 -4.70 11.53 4.98
C GLY A 101 -5.42 10.18 4.92
N ILE A 102 -6.38 10.05 4.01
CA ILE A 102 -7.24 8.86 3.88
C ILE A 102 -6.42 7.56 3.79
N TYR A 103 -5.37 7.51 2.97
CA TYR A 103 -4.56 6.31 2.79
C TYR A 103 -3.70 5.97 4.02
N ALA A 104 -3.21 6.98 4.73
CA ALA A 104 -2.49 6.78 5.99
C ALA A 104 -3.39 6.20 7.07
N ARG A 105 -4.62 6.71 7.19
CA ARG A 105 -5.62 6.18 8.11
C ARG A 105 -6.04 4.74 7.78
N LYS A 106 -6.22 4.43 6.49
CA LYS A 106 -6.48 3.06 6.04
C LYS A 106 -5.31 2.12 6.37
N LEU A 107 -4.07 2.54 6.11
CA LEU A 107 -2.88 1.78 6.45
C LEU A 107 -2.78 1.55 7.96
N TRP A 108 -2.97 2.60 8.75
CA TRP A 108 -2.93 2.53 10.21
C TRP A 108 -3.97 1.52 10.73
N PHE A 109 -5.21 1.62 10.28
CA PHE A 109 -6.26 0.66 10.64
C PHE A 109 -5.88 -0.78 10.26
N LEU A 110 -5.43 -0.99 9.02
CA LEU A 110 -5.04 -2.32 8.53
C LEU A 110 -3.87 -2.89 9.32
N TRP A 111 -2.91 -2.05 9.70
CA TRP A 111 -1.76 -2.46 10.50
C TRP A 111 -2.21 -3.01 11.85
N GLU A 112 -2.96 -2.23 12.64
CA GLU A 112 -3.44 -2.66 13.95
C GLU A 112 -4.40 -3.85 13.86
N TRP A 113 -5.22 -3.90 12.80
CA TRP A 113 -6.16 -4.99 12.57
C TRP A 113 -5.45 -6.31 12.25
N LEU A 114 -4.40 -6.28 11.42
CA LEU A 114 -3.63 -7.48 11.06
C LEU A 114 -2.75 -7.98 12.21
N THR A 115 -2.13 -7.07 12.96
CA THR A 115 -1.24 -7.46 14.07
C THR A 115 -2.01 -7.77 15.36
N GLY A 116 -3.22 -7.23 15.52
CA GLY A 116 -3.94 -7.24 16.80
C GLY A 116 -3.31 -6.32 17.85
N GLU A 117 -2.33 -5.51 17.47
CA GLU A 117 -1.59 -4.62 18.37
C GLU A 117 -1.80 -3.16 17.98
N GLN A 118 -2.08 -2.32 18.97
CA GLN A 118 -2.16 -0.88 18.75
C GLN A 118 -0.76 -0.27 18.58
N LEU A 119 -0.61 0.55 17.55
CA LEU A 119 0.56 1.39 17.34
C LEU A 119 0.64 2.47 18.42
N ASP A 120 1.85 2.91 18.78
CA ASP A 120 2.04 4.01 19.74
C ASP A 120 1.75 5.39 19.10
N ILE A 121 0.52 5.56 18.61
CA ILE A 121 0.02 6.75 17.94
C ILE A 121 -1.26 7.20 18.67
N PRO A 122 -1.37 8.48 19.07
CA PRO A 122 -2.61 9.03 19.63
C PRO A 122 -3.75 9.02 18.61
N ASP A 123 -4.97 8.75 19.07
CA ASP A 123 -6.19 8.83 18.26
C ASP A 123 -6.33 10.19 17.57
N LEU A 124 -6.80 10.22 16.32
CA LEU A 124 -6.99 11.46 15.56
C LEU A 124 -8.19 12.30 16.01
N GLY A 125 -9.06 11.75 16.86
CA GLY A 125 -10.26 12.42 17.33
C GLY A 125 -11.32 12.55 16.24
N LYS A 126 -11.83 13.77 15.99
CA LYS A 126 -12.95 13.99 15.05
C LYS A 126 -12.48 14.05 13.61
N VAL A 127 -12.45 12.89 12.95
CA VAL A 127 -12.21 12.77 11.50
C VAL A 127 -13.42 12.18 10.78
N LYS A 128 -13.58 12.50 9.49
CA LYS A 128 -14.66 11.92 8.67
C LYS A 128 -14.38 10.43 8.43
N TYR A 129 -15.37 9.60 8.71
CA TYR A 129 -15.36 8.19 8.36
C TYR A 129 -15.28 7.98 6.85
N VAL A 130 -14.45 7.04 6.44
CA VAL A 130 -14.27 6.63 5.05
C VAL A 130 -14.32 5.10 4.98
N PRO A 131 -14.95 4.52 3.95
CA PRO A 131 -14.87 3.09 3.73
C PRO A 131 -13.42 2.62 3.56
N LEU A 132 -13.07 1.53 4.23
CA LEU A 132 -11.74 0.93 4.12
C LEU A 132 -11.48 0.41 2.71
N LEU A 133 -12.45 -0.34 2.17
CA LEU A 133 -12.43 -0.92 0.83
C LEU A 133 -13.44 -0.22 -0.08
N ASP A 134 -13.15 -0.21 -1.38
CA ASP A 134 -14.09 0.24 -2.40
C ASP A 134 -15.00 -0.94 -2.79
N ALA A 135 -16.32 -0.79 -2.64
CA ALA A 135 -17.28 -1.85 -2.95
C ALA A 135 -17.35 -2.18 -4.47
N GLN A 136 -16.79 -1.34 -5.34
CA GLN A 136 -16.68 -1.64 -6.77
C GLN A 136 -15.56 -2.66 -7.08
N ASP A 137 -14.49 -2.64 -6.27
CA ASP A 137 -13.30 -3.48 -6.46
C ASP A 137 -13.27 -4.67 -5.49
N TYR A 138 -13.98 -4.59 -4.36
CA TYR A 138 -13.97 -5.57 -3.28
C TYR A 138 -15.37 -5.97 -2.87
N TYR A 139 -15.54 -7.22 -2.45
CA TYR A 139 -16.70 -7.61 -1.67
C TYR A 139 -16.56 -7.03 -0.27
N ALA A 140 -17.38 -6.02 0.03
CA ALA A 140 -17.37 -5.31 1.30
C ALA A 140 -18.77 -5.35 1.94
N ILE A 141 -18.81 -5.32 3.27
CA ILE A 141 -20.06 -5.16 4.03
C ILE A 141 -20.57 -3.73 3.92
N GLU A 142 -21.89 -3.55 3.72
CA GLU A 142 -22.50 -2.22 3.60
C GLU A 142 -22.52 -1.44 4.93
N CYS A 143 -22.64 -2.15 6.06
CA CYS A 143 -22.77 -1.59 7.40
C CYS A 143 -21.63 -2.07 8.33
N GLY A 144 -20.40 -1.68 8.02
CA GLY A 144 -19.24 -2.00 8.86
C GLY A 144 -19.18 -1.24 10.18
N GLU A 145 -18.43 -1.78 11.13
CA GLU A 145 -18.12 -1.10 12.39
C GLU A 145 -17.15 0.07 12.14
N LYS A 146 -17.45 1.20 12.79
CA LYS A 146 -16.69 2.44 12.63
C LYS A 146 -15.59 2.51 13.68
N SER A 147 -14.35 2.61 13.24
CA SER A 147 -13.20 2.86 14.12
C SER A 147 -13.03 4.37 14.37
N SER A 148 -13.20 4.83 15.61
CA SER A 148 -13.02 6.24 15.99
C SER A 148 -11.57 6.68 16.18
N ARG A 149 -10.63 5.73 16.24
CA ARG A 149 -9.19 5.96 16.49
C ARG A 149 -8.46 6.50 15.25
N HIS A 150 -8.77 5.89 14.11
CA HIS A 150 -8.18 6.10 12.78
C HIS A 150 -8.93 7.17 11.97
#